data_AF-A0A0P9D696-F1
#
_entry.id   AF-A0A0P9D696-F1
#
_cell.length_a   1.000
_cell.length_b   1.000
_cell.length_c   1.000
_cell.angle_alpha   90.00
_cell.angle_beta   90.00
_cell.angle_gamma   90.00
#
_symmetry.space_group_name_H-M   'P 1'
#
loop_
_entity.id
_entity.type
_entity.pdbx_description
1 polymer ?
#
loop_
_entity_poly.entity_id
_entity_poly.type
_entity_poly.pdbx_seq_one_letter_code
_entity_poly.pdbx_strand_id
1 'polypeptide(L)'
;GGRPDYYIERIGRDEVRDGDTLIWHEPGYVLDAKYYKPRDSARAPASPVKRMIADLALTGERHGALLFAFQNREQEANVSADLADVEIDTEHEIFAQPLYDVQPEQRWPGAASGAQITIWKLQPYGTDQSGPIGPVLRALLDEVHITVQRRVPITCQGFLPDVDTVNPLGMAPARCQNCGSVLAFCPKPHLHAPHVDRVCPRCDCLRSARLCHIIDRGSFAMPPFVKRVLTQDDLIASIGTLRSWLQQHIRPDDESERAEQARQIMLRTIGELTESYVKLTRADTMQTEHYFRNMFFRGYWSDEQHERGLPKPVRDMLVSGEFVYLQFQMSSIEDWAACAVQFTRALEYEIHRRLYEPSGQRLIGKGNRPMQPRDFTFGSAYYLYKNRAQNTNWSTTLERVARPSNIDEQSLITLLEEIDTLRSARNKVAHTHKVDAALAEQIRDVVLGGHGRPGLLYRLCKSLNPPQANS
;
A
#
# COMPACT_ATOMS: atom_id res chain seq x y z
N GLY A 1 21.37 -0.93 36.22
CA GLY A 1 20.01 -1.29 36.66
C GLY A 1 19.63 -2.60 36.01
N GLY A 2 19.07 -3.54 36.78
CA GLY A 2 18.71 -4.87 36.26
C GLY A 2 17.74 -4.75 35.08
N ARG A 3 18.03 -5.50 34.01
CA ARG A 3 17.12 -5.70 32.88
C ARG A 3 15.82 -6.34 33.37
N PRO A 4 14.71 -6.23 32.63
CA PRO A 4 13.52 -7.03 32.92
C PRO A 4 13.88 -8.52 33.01
N ASP A 5 13.16 -9.24 33.87
CA ASP A 5 13.48 -10.65 34.15
C ASP A 5 13.28 -11.51 32.90
N TYR A 6 12.26 -11.21 32.09
CA TYR A 6 12.02 -11.88 30.82
C TYR A 6 11.56 -10.92 29.73
N TYR A 7 12.00 -11.20 28.51
CA TYR A 7 11.59 -10.54 27.28
C TYR A 7 11.11 -11.60 26.30
N ILE A 8 9.88 -11.46 25.82
CA ILE A 8 9.27 -12.37 24.87
C ILE A 8 9.08 -11.64 23.56
N GLU A 9 9.58 -12.22 22.48
CA GLU A 9 9.49 -11.65 21.15
C GLU A 9 9.02 -12.68 20.13
N ARG A 10 8.64 -12.16 18.97
CA ARG A 10 8.26 -12.99 17.85
C ARG A 10 9.47 -13.56 17.13
N ILE A 11 9.40 -14.84 16.76
CA ILE A 11 10.34 -15.42 15.80
C ILE A 11 10.18 -14.73 14.44
N GLY A 12 11.28 -14.22 13.88
CA GLY A 12 11.26 -13.52 12.60
C GLY A 12 10.53 -12.17 12.68
N ARG A 13 10.67 -11.48 13.81
CA ARG A 13 10.20 -10.11 13.99
C ARG A 13 10.80 -9.18 12.95
N ASP A 14 10.05 -8.16 12.63
CA ASP A 14 10.46 -7.16 11.65
C ASP A 14 11.54 -6.24 12.24
N GLU A 15 12.64 -6.06 11.52
CA GLU A 15 13.72 -5.13 11.91
C GLU A 15 13.99 -4.10 10.81
N VAL A 16 14.49 -2.93 11.22
CA VAL A 16 15.01 -1.87 10.36
C VAL A 16 16.44 -1.63 10.79
N ARG A 17 17.38 -1.86 9.87
CA ARG A 17 18.81 -1.74 10.12
C ARG A 17 19.45 -0.75 9.14
N ASP A 18 20.51 -0.11 9.61
CA ASP A 18 21.40 0.74 8.83
C ASP A 18 22.80 0.14 8.94
N GLY A 19 23.15 -0.73 7.98
CA GLY A 19 24.28 -1.65 8.12
C GLY A 19 24.08 -2.58 9.33
N ASP A 20 25.05 -2.60 10.24
CA ASP A 20 24.98 -3.41 11.47
C ASP A 20 24.15 -2.75 12.59
N THR A 21 23.76 -1.48 12.41
CA THR A 21 23.05 -0.72 13.45
C THR A 21 21.55 -1.02 13.40
N LEU A 22 20.99 -1.51 14.50
CA LEU A 22 19.54 -1.64 14.66
C LEU A 22 18.92 -0.26 14.90
N ILE A 23 18.08 0.19 13.97
CA ILE A 23 17.34 1.45 14.07
C ILE A 23 15.99 1.24 14.76
N TRP A 24 15.32 0.14 14.44
CA TRP A 24 14.03 -0.22 15.02
C TRP A 24 13.79 -1.72 14.91
N HIS A 25 13.08 -2.29 15.87
CA HIS A 25 12.53 -3.65 15.81
C HIS A 25 11.06 -3.63 16.20
N GLU A 26 10.32 -4.62 15.71
CA GLU A 26 8.94 -4.85 16.10
C GLU A 26 8.84 -5.12 17.61
N PRO A 27 7.98 -4.38 18.35
CA PRO A 27 7.86 -4.52 19.78
C PRO A 27 7.51 -5.95 20.22
N GLY A 28 8.21 -6.44 21.23
CA GLY A 28 7.90 -7.63 22.01
C GLY A 28 7.09 -7.31 23.26
N TYR A 29 7.27 -8.15 24.29
CA TYR A 29 6.55 -8.09 25.55
C TYR A 29 7.53 -8.25 26.73
N VAL A 30 7.45 -7.35 27.70
CA VAL A 30 8.37 -7.29 28.85
C VAL A 30 7.69 -7.85 30.11
N LEU A 31 8.31 -8.80 30.80
CA LEU A 31 7.81 -9.34 32.07
C LEU A 31 8.79 -9.05 33.21
N ASP A 32 8.26 -8.58 34.34
CA ASP A 32 9.06 -8.27 35.52
C ASP A 32 8.32 -8.68 36.80
N ALA A 33 8.96 -9.54 37.61
CA ALA A 33 8.35 -10.13 38.78
C ALA A 33 8.79 -9.42 40.07
N LYS A 34 7.85 -9.23 41.00
CA LYS A 34 8.06 -8.49 42.25
C LYS A 34 7.60 -9.29 43.45
N TYR A 35 8.54 -9.54 44.36
CA TYR A 35 8.34 -10.39 45.54
C TYR A 35 8.06 -9.62 46.84
N TYR A 36 8.03 -8.29 46.82
CA TYR A 36 7.77 -7.51 48.03
C TYR A 36 6.29 -7.13 48.15
N LYS A 37 5.82 -7.04 49.40
CA LYS A 37 4.46 -6.62 49.73
C LYS A 37 4.31 -5.10 49.52
N PRO A 38 3.42 -4.63 48.62
CA PRO A 38 2.97 -3.24 48.63
C PRO A 38 2.31 -2.94 49.98
N ARG A 39 2.66 -1.83 50.63
CA ARG A 39 1.97 -1.39 51.87
C ARG A 39 0.49 -1.17 51.56
N ASP A 40 -0.40 -2.02 52.10
CA ASP A 40 -1.88 -1.93 52.19
C ASP A 40 -2.65 -1.14 51.09
N SER A 41 -2.14 -1.09 49.85
CA SER A 41 -2.79 -0.40 48.73
C SER A 41 -3.25 -1.41 47.70
N ALA A 42 -4.52 -1.31 47.28
CA ALA A 42 -5.08 -2.11 46.20
C ALA A 42 -4.42 -1.85 44.83
N ARG A 43 -3.64 -0.76 44.70
CA ARG A 43 -2.85 -0.41 43.51
C ARG A 43 -1.41 -0.87 43.61
N ALA A 44 -0.80 -1.11 42.44
CA ALA A 44 0.58 -1.49 42.29
C ALA A 44 1.47 -0.33 42.75
N PRO A 45 2.64 -0.60 43.37
CA PRO A 45 3.53 0.46 43.79
C PRO A 45 3.97 1.30 42.59
N ALA A 46 3.96 2.63 42.76
CA ALA A 46 4.27 3.56 41.67
C ALA A 46 5.70 3.40 41.12
N SER A 47 6.65 2.90 41.92
CA SER A 47 8.05 2.77 41.51
C SER A 47 8.28 1.70 40.42
N PRO A 48 7.81 0.44 40.56
CA PRO A 48 7.79 -0.54 39.47
C PRO A 48 7.10 -0.06 38.21
N VAL A 49 5.93 0.56 38.36
CA VAL A 49 5.17 1.06 37.22
C VAL A 49 5.98 2.12 36.47
N LYS A 50 6.53 3.12 37.17
CA LYS A 50 7.39 4.15 36.57
C LYS A 50 8.64 3.57 35.92
N ARG A 51 9.24 2.55 36.52
CA ARG A 51 10.41 1.86 35.97
C ARG A 51 10.06 1.10 34.70
N MET A 52 8.97 0.34 34.69
CA MET A 52 8.48 -0.36 33.51
C MET A 52 8.15 0.64 32.39
N ILE A 53 7.49 1.76 32.68
CA ILE A 53 7.25 2.82 31.68
C ILE A 53 8.57 3.32 31.09
N ALA A 54 9.59 3.56 31.93
CA ALA A 54 10.89 4.01 31.47
C ALA A 54 11.61 2.93 30.63
N ASP A 55 11.56 1.68 31.06
CA ASP A 55 12.16 0.55 30.33
C ASP A 55 11.49 0.40 28.96
N LEU A 56 10.15 0.36 28.90
CA LEU A 56 9.39 0.31 27.65
C LEU A 56 9.74 1.48 26.71
N ALA A 57 9.83 2.71 27.24
CA ALA A 57 10.20 3.88 26.45
C ALA A 57 11.64 3.80 25.90
N LEU A 58 12.59 3.31 26.71
CA LEU A 58 14.00 3.18 26.32
C LEU A 58 14.23 2.07 25.29
N THR A 59 13.48 0.97 25.39
CA THR A 59 13.61 -0.18 24.49
C THR A 59 12.68 -0.09 23.27
N GLY A 60 11.76 0.88 23.23
CA GLY A 60 10.78 1.03 22.15
C GLY A 60 9.62 0.04 22.23
N GLU A 61 9.42 -0.57 23.40
CA GLU A 61 8.42 -1.59 23.64
C GLU A 61 7.06 -0.97 24.01
N ARG A 62 5.98 -1.71 23.73
CA ARG A 62 4.61 -1.22 23.94
C ARG A 62 3.85 -1.96 25.03
N HIS A 63 4.27 -3.17 25.37
CA HIS A 63 3.53 -4.01 26.28
C HIS A 63 4.47 -4.59 27.34
N GLY A 64 3.99 -4.60 28.57
CA GLY A 64 4.65 -5.34 29.62
C GLY A 64 3.67 -5.78 30.70
N ALA A 65 4.10 -6.73 31.53
CA ALA A 65 3.35 -7.15 32.70
C ALA A 65 4.22 -7.11 33.95
N LEU A 66 3.60 -6.65 35.04
CA LEU A 66 4.18 -6.71 36.38
C LEU A 66 3.50 -7.81 37.18
N LEU A 67 4.29 -8.79 37.61
CA LEU A 67 3.81 -9.96 38.34
C LEU A 67 4.06 -9.75 39.83
N PHE A 68 3.02 -9.59 40.64
CA PHE A 68 3.15 -9.39 42.08
C PHE A 68 2.70 -10.62 42.86
N ALA A 69 3.53 -11.07 43.80
CA ALA A 69 3.18 -12.19 44.67
C ALA A 69 2.03 -11.87 45.65
N PHE A 70 1.96 -10.63 46.15
CA PHE A 70 1.08 -10.26 47.27
C PHE A 70 0.13 -9.10 46.94
N GLN A 71 -0.18 -8.87 45.66
CA GLN A 71 -1.14 -7.83 45.24
C GLN A 71 -2.58 -8.34 45.44
N ASN A 72 -3.44 -7.52 46.03
CA ASN A 72 -4.87 -7.81 46.17
C ASN A 72 -5.66 -7.19 45.01
N ARG A 73 -6.79 -7.81 44.65
CA ARG A 73 -7.73 -7.25 43.67
C ARG A 73 -8.49 -6.09 44.32
N GLU A 74 -8.83 -5.02 43.57
CA GLU A 74 -9.54 -3.85 44.13
C GLU A 74 -10.87 -4.21 44.82
N GLN A 75 -11.53 -5.32 44.43
CA GLN A 75 -12.73 -5.84 45.09
C GLN A 75 -12.46 -6.50 46.45
N GLU A 76 -11.32 -7.17 46.65
CA GLU A 76 -11.00 -7.85 47.93
C GLU A 76 -10.70 -6.86 49.06
N ALA A 77 -10.28 -5.63 48.73
CA ALA A 77 -9.99 -4.59 49.72
C ALA A 77 -11.25 -3.99 50.37
N ASN A 78 -12.43 -4.16 49.74
CA ASN A 78 -13.70 -3.67 50.28
C ASN A 78 -14.54 -4.75 50.99
N VAL A 79 -14.09 -6.01 51.00
CA VAL A 79 -14.83 -7.15 51.59
C VAL A 79 -14.19 -7.65 52.90
N SER A 80 -13.17 -6.96 53.42
CA SER A 80 -12.64 -7.26 54.76
C SER A 80 -13.52 -6.66 55.88
N ALA A 81 -14.79 -7.04 55.92
CA ALA A 81 -15.66 -7.04 57.09
C ALA A 81 -16.89 -7.87 56.73
N ASP A 82 -16.95 -9.08 57.28
CA ASP A 82 -18.10 -9.98 57.24
C ASP A 82 -18.40 -10.62 55.87
N LEU A 83 -17.96 -11.86 55.70
CA LEU A 83 -18.82 -13.03 55.53
C LEU A 83 -17.96 -14.26 55.23
N ALA A 84 -17.99 -15.21 56.16
CA ALA A 84 -17.57 -16.59 55.92
C ALA A 84 -18.65 -17.30 55.08
N ASP A 85 -18.20 -18.29 54.33
CA ASP A 85 -19.01 -19.34 53.69
C ASP A 85 -19.78 -18.94 52.41
N VAL A 86 -19.05 -18.85 51.30
CA VAL A 86 -19.57 -19.29 50.00
C VAL A 86 -18.46 -20.08 49.28
N GLU A 87 -18.54 -21.42 49.33
CA GLU A 87 -17.82 -22.29 48.40
C GLU A 87 -18.36 -22.02 47.00
N ILE A 88 -17.60 -21.30 46.18
CA ILE A 88 -17.88 -21.20 44.75
C ILE A 88 -16.73 -21.87 43.99
N ASP A 89 -17.12 -22.87 43.20
CA ASP A 89 -16.35 -23.56 42.16
C ASP A 89 -15.85 -22.60 41.02
N THR A 90 -15.73 -21.29 41.30
CA THR A 90 -15.26 -20.22 40.39
C THR A 90 -13.85 -19.74 40.72
N GLU A 91 -13.23 -20.18 41.81
CA GLU A 91 -11.90 -19.71 42.22
C GLU A 91 -10.84 -19.89 41.11
N HIS A 92 -10.89 -20.98 40.36
CA HIS A 92 -9.87 -21.27 39.34
C HIS A 92 -9.91 -20.32 38.13
N GLU A 93 -11.08 -19.81 37.74
CA GLU A 93 -11.20 -18.81 36.65
C GLU A 93 -10.86 -17.39 37.11
N ILE A 94 -11.09 -17.08 38.39
CA ILE A 94 -10.86 -15.75 38.97
C ILE A 94 -9.35 -15.45 39.09
N PHE A 95 -8.51 -16.46 39.33
CA PHE A 95 -7.05 -16.29 39.46
C PHE A 95 -6.31 -16.18 38.13
N ALA A 96 -6.90 -16.64 37.02
CA ALA A 96 -6.26 -16.65 35.69
C ALA A 96 -6.45 -15.36 34.88
N GLN A 97 -6.96 -14.29 35.50
CA GLN A 97 -7.20 -13.01 34.84
C GLN A 97 -6.24 -11.92 35.33
N PRO A 98 -5.91 -10.93 34.48
CA PRO A 98 -5.20 -9.75 34.93
C PRO A 98 -6.02 -9.00 35.99
N LEU A 99 -5.33 -8.37 36.95
CA LEU A 99 -5.97 -7.56 37.99
C LEU A 99 -6.56 -6.29 37.38
N TYR A 100 -5.74 -5.56 36.59
CA TYR A 100 -6.12 -4.36 35.84
C TYR A 100 -4.96 -3.92 34.94
N ASP A 101 -5.27 -3.01 34.00
CA ASP A 101 -4.31 -2.35 33.12
C ASP A 101 -3.91 -0.97 33.65
N VAL A 102 -2.64 -0.61 33.44
CA VAL A 102 -2.13 0.74 33.63
C VAL A 102 -1.71 1.30 32.27
N GLN A 103 -2.35 2.40 31.87
CA GLN A 103 -1.92 3.20 30.73
C GLN A 103 -1.28 4.49 31.24
N PRO A 104 -0.04 4.82 30.84
CA PRO A 104 0.56 6.09 31.18
C PRO A 104 -0.25 7.22 30.53
N GLU A 105 -0.61 8.23 31.30
CA GLU A 105 -1.31 9.41 30.78
C GLU A 105 -0.46 10.06 29.65
N GLN A 106 -1.10 10.46 28.55
CA GLN A 106 -0.47 11.10 27.38
C GLN A 106 0.33 12.38 27.69
N ARG A 107 0.30 12.88 28.94
CA ARG A 107 0.97 14.11 29.38
C ARG A 107 2.46 13.95 29.68
N TRP A 108 3.02 12.75 29.62
CA TRP A 108 4.44 12.52 29.93
C TRP A 108 5.31 12.67 28.67
N PRO A 109 6.20 13.68 28.61
CA PRO A 109 7.13 13.82 27.49
C PRO A 109 8.05 12.58 27.44
N GLY A 110 7.99 11.82 26.35
CA GLY A 110 8.80 10.62 26.15
C GLY A 110 8.19 9.30 26.64
N ALA A 111 6.97 9.30 27.20
CA ALA A 111 6.23 8.04 27.34
C ALA A 111 5.85 7.53 25.95
N ALA A 112 6.20 6.29 25.61
CA ALA A 112 5.73 5.66 24.39
C ALA A 112 4.19 5.66 24.43
N SER A 113 3.50 6.54 23.68
CA SER A 113 2.03 6.49 23.67
C SER A 113 1.61 5.15 23.10
N GLY A 114 0.69 4.53 23.81
CA GLY A 114 0.27 3.15 23.55
C GLY A 114 1.02 2.13 24.40
N ALA A 115 1.89 2.55 25.32
CA ALA A 115 2.41 1.66 26.35
C ALA A 115 1.24 1.15 27.23
N GLN A 116 1.17 -0.16 27.42
CA GLN A 116 0.19 -0.81 28.29
C GLN A 116 0.94 -1.72 29.26
N ILE A 117 0.66 -1.56 30.55
CA ILE A 117 1.24 -2.39 31.60
C ILE A 117 0.12 -3.16 32.29
N THR A 118 0.11 -4.48 32.12
CA THR A 118 -0.87 -5.37 32.74
C THR A 118 -0.39 -5.80 34.12
N ILE A 119 -1.22 -5.66 35.16
CA ILE A 119 -0.87 -6.07 36.52
C ILE A 119 -1.44 -7.46 36.80
N TRP A 120 -0.59 -8.40 37.21
CA TRP A 120 -0.98 -9.78 37.52
C TRP A 120 -0.66 -10.15 38.96
N LYS A 121 -1.47 -11.04 39.54
CA LYS A 121 -1.18 -11.71 40.82
C LYS A 121 -0.57 -13.07 40.51
N LEU A 122 0.65 -13.31 41.00
CA LEU A 122 1.33 -14.60 40.83
C LEU A 122 1.89 -15.06 42.17
N GLN A 123 1.10 -15.81 42.93
CA GLN A 123 1.51 -16.33 44.24
C GLN A 123 2.46 -17.53 44.10
N PRO A 124 3.58 -17.55 44.82
CA PRO A 124 4.42 -18.74 44.92
C PRO A 124 3.69 -19.82 45.74
N TYR A 125 3.57 -21.03 45.21
CA TYR A 125 3.03 -22.18 45.93
C TYR A 125 4.17 -23.13 46.31
N GLY A 126 4.01 -23.83 47.44
CA GLY A 126 4.91 -24.92 47.83
C GLY A 126 4.74 -26.13 46.89
N THR A 127 5.76 -27.00 46.83
CA THR A 127 5.81 -28.20 45.98
C THR A 127 4.65 -29.20 46.19
N ASP A 128 3.90 -29.05 47.29
CA ASP A 128 2.97 -30.05 47.78
C ASP A 128 1.49 -29.67 47.52
N GLN A 129 1.24 -28.52 46.87
CA GLN A 129 -0.09 -28.10 46.42
C GLN A 129 -0.04 -27.72 44.94
N SER A 130 -0.95 -28.30 44.13
CA SER A 130 -1.20 -27.90 42.75
C SER A 130 -1.84 -26.51 42.70
N GLY A 131 -1.08 -25.47 43.03
CA GLY A 131 -1.58 -24.10 42.98
C GLY A 131 -1.92 -23.67 41.55
N PRO A 132 -2.78 -22.64 41.37
CA PRO A 132 -3.22 -22.12 40.07
C PRO A 132 -2.12 -21.48 39.21
N ILE A 133 -0.83 -21.62 39.56
CA ILE A 133 0.29 -21.03 38.82
C ILE A 133 0.29 -21.43 37.34
N GLY A 134 -0.03 -22.70 37.04
CA GLY A 134 -0.11 -23.20 35.67
C GLY A 134 -1.16 -22.46 34.84
N PRO A 135 -2.44 -22.40 35.29
CA PRO A 135 -3.47 -21.58 34.67
C PRO A 135 -3.10 -20.10 34.50
N VAL A 136 -2.54 -19.44 35.52
CA VAL A 136 -2.15 -18.01 35.42
C VAL A 136 -1.04 -17.80 34.39
N LEU A 137 0.00 -18.64 34.42
CA LEU A 137 1.08 -18.55 33.43
C LEU A 137 0.59 -18.85 32.02
N ARG A 138 -0.35 -19.80 31.85
CA ARG A 138 -0.96 -20.07 30.55
C ARG A 138 -1.73 -18.85 30.05
N ALA A 139 -2.59 -18.25 30.88
CA ALA A 139 -3.35 -17.06 30.50
C ALA A 139 -2.44 -15.87 30.16
N LEU A 140 -1.38 -15.65 30.94
CA LEU A 140 -0.35 -14.65 30.65
C LEU A 140 0.34 -14.92 29.30
N LEU A 141 0.77 -16.16 29.06
CA LEU A 141 1.42 -16.53 27.80
C LEU A 141 0.47 -16.45 26.59
N ASP A 142 -0.82 -16.74 26.78
CA ASP A 142 -1.85 -16.57 25.76
C ASP A 142 -2.06 -15.07 25.44
N GLU A 143 -2.10 -14.19 26.44
CA GLU A 143 -2.13 -12.73 26.24
C GLU A 143 -0.88 -12.23 25.49
N VAL A 144 0.30 -12.68 25.91
CA VAL A 144 1.57 -12.37 25.24
C VAL A 144 1.53 -12.85 23.80
N HIS A 145 1.06 -14.07 23.55
CA HIS A 145 0.97 -14.64 22.21
C HIS A 145 0.04 -13.82 21.31
N ILE A 146 -1.17 -13.50 21.78
CA ILE A 146 -2.13 -12.66 21.03
C ILE A 146 -1.54 -11.29 20.71
N THR A 147 -0.84 -10.69 21.68
CA THR A 147 -0.24 -9.36 21.55
C THR A 147 0.89 -9.36 20.52
N VAL A 148 1.86 -10.27 20.68
CA VAL A 148 3.06 -10.36 19.84
C VAL A 148 2.77 -10.93 18.45
N GLN A 149 1.65 -11.65 18.26
CA GLN A 149 1.23 -12.14 16.95
C GLN A 149 0.76 -11.01 16.01
N ARG A 150 0.26 -9.89 16.56
CA ARG A 150 -0.24 -8.76 15.77
C ARG A 150 0.93 -7.96 15.20
N ARG A 151 1.13 -8.07 13.88
CA ARG A 151 2.18 -7.32 13.18
C ARG A 151 1.96 -5.82 13.27
N VAL A 152 3.02 -5.09 13.56
CA VAL A 152 3.03 -3.62 13.39
C VAL A 152 3.43 -3.30 11.94
N PRO A 153 2.50 -2.81 11.09
CA PRO A 153 2.81 -2.59 9.69
C PRO A 153 3.76 -1.40 9.50
N ILE A 154 4.86 -1.62 8.78
CA ILE A 154 5.72 -0.54 8.28
C ILE A 154 5.33 -0.24 6.84
N THR A 155 4.62 0.87 6.63
CA THR A 155 4.15 1.31 5.31
C THR A 155 4.53 2.76 5.04
N CYS A 156 4.68 3.11 3.75
CA CYS A 156 4.88 4.51 3.37
C CYS A 156 3.58 5.28 3.59
N GLN A 157 3.59 6.23 4.52
CA GLN A 157 2.49 7.19 4.70
C GLN A 157 2.94 8.63 4.39
N GLY A 158 4.11 8.77 3.77
CA GLY A 158 4.68 10.07 3.47
C GLY A 158 3.81 10.86 2.50
N PHE A 159 3.62 12.14 2.80
CA PHE A 159 2.90 13.06 1.94
C PHE A 159 3.69 14.36 1.77
N LEU A 160 3.70 14.87 0.55
CA LEU A 160 4.23 16.19 0.25
C LEU A 160 3.03 17.15 0.28
N PRO A 161 3.00 18.12 1.21
CA PRO A 161 1.86 19.02 1.32
C PRO A 161 1.81 19.93 0.09
N ASP A 162 0.60 20.19 -0.42
CA ASP A 162 0.40 21.16 -1.50
C ASP A 162 0.55 22.60 -0.98
N VAL A 163 0.63 23.57 -1.90
CA VAL A 163 0.81 24.99 -1.55
C VAL A 163 -0.31 25.47 -0.62
N ASP A 164 -1.55 25.06 -0.85
CA ASP A 164 -2.71 25.46 -0.04
C ASP A 164 -2.67 24.85 1.38
N THR A 165 -2.14 23.64 1.53
CA THR A 165 -2.07 22.88 2.79
C THR A 165 -1.03 23.47 3.74
N VAL A 166 0.12 23.91 3.21
CA VAL A 166 1.17 24.53 4.04
C VAL A 166 0.87 26.01 4.32
N ASN A 167 0.03 26.63 3.49
CA ASN A 167 -0.05 28.08 3.41
C ASN A 167 -1.44 28.71 3.64
N PRO A 168 -2.16 28.41 4.75
CA PRO A 168 -3.37 29.17 5.06
C PRO A 168 -3.10 30.65 5.42
N LEU A 169 -1.84 31.04 5.70
CA LEU A 169 -1.46 32.36 6.25
C LEU A 169 -0.37 33.14 5.47
N GLY A 170 0.04 32.71 4.27
CA GLY A 170 1.12 33.34 3.48
C GLY A 170 2.57 32.89 3.80
N MET A 171 2.81 31.92 4.69
CA MET A 171 4.15 31.41 4.99
C MET A 171 4.70 30.42 3.95
N ALA A 172 5.98 30.57 3.60
CA ALA A 172 6.67 29.67 2.69
C ALA A 172 6.82 28.26 3.30
N PRO A 173 6.65 27.19 2.51
CA PRO A 173 6.82 25.83 3.01
C PRO A 173 8.27 25.57 3.43
N ALA A 174 8.45 24.73 4.46
CA ALA A 174 9.78 24.34 4.92
C ALA A 174 10.55 23.64 3.78
N ARG A 175 11.81 24.06 3.57
CA ARG A 175 12.67 23.57 2.50
C ARG A 175 13.89 22.84 3.04
N CYS A 176 14.34 21.84 2.30
CA CYS A 176 15.59 21.13 2.55
C CYS A 176 16.78 22.08 2.41
N GLN A 177 17.67 22.11 3.39
CA GLN A 177 18.87 22.95 3.37
C GLN A 177 19.87 22.52 2.28
N ASN A 178 19.85 21.24 1.88
CA ASN A 178 20.81 20.70 0.92
C ASN A 178 20.41 20.97 -0.55
N CYS A 179 19.12 20.81 -0.88
CA CYS A 179 18.66 20.89 -2.28
C CYS A 179 17.50 21.87 -2.51
N GLY A 180 17.03 22.57 -1.48
CA GLY A 180 15.96 23.57 -1.58
C GLY A 180 14.55 23.00 -1.84
N SER A 181 14.38 21.68 -1.93
CA SER A 181 13.06 21.07 -2.17
C SER A 181 12.14 21.23 -0.96
N VAL A 182 10.83 21.26 -1.18
CA VAL A 182 9.83 21.23 -0.10
C VAL A 182 9.98 19.93 0.69
N LEU A 183 9.90 20.02 2.02
CA LEU A 183 9.95 18.86 2.91
C LEU A 183 8.61 18.13 2.93
N ALA A 184 8.66 16.79 2.84
CA ALA A 184 7.51 15.94 3.05
C ALA A 184 7.33 15.62 4.53
N PHE A 185 6.09 15.38 4.92
CA PHE A 185 5.75 14.81 6.22
C PHE A 185 5.70 13.30 6.09
N CYS A 186 6.43 12.58 6.94
CA CYS A 186 6.49 11.12 6.94
C CYS A 186 6.02 10.58 8.29
N PRO A 187 4.71 10.32 8.45
CA PRO A 187 4.19 9.64 9.63
C PRO A 187 4.78 8.24 9.78
N LYS A 188 5.16 7.89 11.01
CA LYS A 188 5.69 6.57 11.38
C LYS A 188 4.91 5.98 12.55
N PRO A 189 3.66 5.54 12.32
CA PRO A 189 2.81 5.01 13.39
C PRO A 189 3.39 3.73 14.04
N HIS A 190 4.29 3.02 13.36
CA HIS A 190 5.02 1.88 13.92
C HIS A 190 6.08 2.28 14.96
N LEU A 191 6.55 3.53 14.94
CA LEU A 191 7.29 4.11 16.06
C LEU A 191 6.31 4.52 17.14
N HIS A 192 5.44 5.48 16.82
CA HIS A 192 4.50 6.09 17.76
C HIS A 192 3.45 6.88 16.96
N ALA A 193 2.18 6.83 17.36
CA ALA A 193 1.05 7.35 16.54
C ALA A 193 1.18 8.80 16.03
N PRO A 194 1.62 9.80 16.82
CA PRO A 194 1.84 11.17 16.37
C PRO A 194 3.28 11.41 15.85
N HIS A 195 4.13 10.39 15.75
CA HIS A 195 5.49 10.56 15.24
C HIS A 195 5.46 10.88 13.74
N VAL A 196 5.96 12.05 13.38
CA VAL A 196 6.05 12.52 12.00
C VAL A 196 7.43 13.11 11.76
N ASP A 197 8.20 12.48 10.87
CA ASP A 197 9.47 13.04 10.43
C ASP A 197 9.26 14.05 9.30
N ARG A 198 10.12 15.07 9.25
CA ARG A 198 10.25 15.94 8.08
C ARG A 198 11.39 15.41 7.23
N VAL A 199 11.06 14.97 6.02
CA VAL A 199 11.97 14.23 5.16
C VAL A 199 12.07 14.95 3.83
N CYS A 200 13.29 15.18 3.35
CA CYS A 200 13.49 15.66 1.99
C CYS A 200 13.19 14.51 0.99
N PRO A 201 12.21 14.66 0.09
CA PRO A 201 11.91 13.62 -0.91
C PRO A 201 13.09 13.30 -1.83
N ARG A 202 14.00 14.25 -2.03
CA ARG A 202 15.17 14.09 -2.93
C ARG A 202 16.41 13.56 -2.22
N CYS A 203 16.66 13.98 -0.97
CA CYS A 203 17.91 13.69 -0.25
C CYS A 203 17.79 12.55 0.75
N ASP A 204 16.62 12.39 1.38
CA ASP A 204 16.46 11.52 2.56
C ASP A 204 15.57 10.31 2.27
N CYS A 205 14.48 10.53 1.53
CA CYS A 205 13.48 9.50 1.23
C CYS A 205 14.10 8.37 0.41
N LEU A 206 13.89 7.12 0.86
CA LEU A 206 14.45 5.91 0.23
C LEU A 206 15.98 5.91 0.08
N ARG A 207 16.68 6.72 0.89
CA ARG A 207 18.15 6.84 0.88
C ARG A 207 18.78 6.60 2.24
N SER A 208 18.05 6.81 3.32
CA SER A 208 18.52 6.58 4.68
C SER A 208 17.52 5.73 5.45
N ALA A 209 17.95 4.56 5.95
CA ALA A 209 17.12 3.69 6.78
C ALA A 209 16.70 4.35 8.11
N ARG A 210 17.49 5.34 8.60
CA ARG A 210 17.16 6.16 9.77
C ARG A 210 15.89 7.00 9.56
N LEU A 211 15.68 7.47 8.33
CA LEU A 211 14.53 8.32 7.98
C LEU A 211 13.44 7.52 7.25
N CYS A 212 13.79 6.49 6.48
CA CYS A 212 12.86 5.75 5.63
C CYS A 212 12.90 4.24 5.96
N HIS A 213 11.92 3.77 6.74
CA HIS A 213 11.91 2.41 7.29
C HIS A 213 11.43 1.34 6.29
N ILE A 214 11.07 1.75 5.06
CA ILE A 214 10.60 0.85 3.99
C ILE A 214 11.67 0.58 2.92
N ILE A 215 12.84 1.25 2.99
CA ILE A 215 13.86 1.29 1.94
C ILE A 215 14.25 -0.10 1.41
N ASP A 216 14.38 -1.09 2.30
CA ASP A 216 14.83 -2.44 1.96
C ASP A 216 13.76 -3.53 2.12
N ARG A 217 12.47 -3.14 2.22
CA ARG A 217 11.39 -4.10 2.47
C ARG A 217 10.90 -4.86 1.22
N GLY A 218 11.69 -4.85 0.15
CA GLY A 218 11.42 -5.60 -1.08
C GLY A 218 10.25 -5.09 -1.94
N SER A 219 9.34 -4.28 -1.38
CA SER A 219 8.30 -3.60 -2.16
C SER A 219 8.87 -2.33 -2.78
N PHE A 220 8.63 -2.13 -4.08
CA PHE A 220 9.02 -0.90 -4.75
C PHE A 220 8.15 0.26 -4.23
N ALA A 221 8.76 1.16 -3.47
CA ALA A 221 8.10 2.36 -2.95
C ALA A 221 8.55 3.59 -3.74
N MET A 222 7.62 4.52 -3.99
CA MET A 222 7.93 5.83 -4.55
C MET A 222 8.03 6.88 -3.44
N PRO A 223 8.87 7.93 -3.62
CA PRO A 223 8.90 9.06 -2.71
C PRO A 223 7.54 9.78 -2.73
N PRO A 224 7.18 10.48 -1.64
CA PRO A 224 6.00 11.33 -1.61
C PRO A 224 6.05 12.41 -2.70
N PHE A 225 4.93 12.63 -3.37
CA PHE A 225 4.74 13.69 -4.36
C PHE A 225 3.38 14.36 -4.15
N VAL A 226 3.19 15.55 -4.72
CA VAL A 226 1.92 16.28 -4.62
C VAL A 226 0.90 15.60 -5.55
N LYS A 227 -0.17 15.03 -4.98
CA LYS A 227 -1.26 14.41 -5.77
C LYS A 227 -2.23 15.43 -6.39
N ARG A 228 -2.35 16.60 -5.75
CA ARG A 228 -3.25 17.67 -6.18
C ARG A 228 -2.54 18.53 -7.23
N VAL A 229 -2.98 18.42 -8.47
CA VAL A 229 -2.39 19.15 -9.61
C VAL A 229 -3.40 20.18 -10.06
N LEU A 230 -3.06 21.47 -9.93
CA LEU A 230 -3.99 22.58 -10.21
C LEU A 230 -3.70 23.25 -11.55
N THR A 231 -2.44 23.19 -12.00
CA THR A 231 -2.00 23.82 -13.25
C THR A 231 -1.29 22.82 -14.16
N GLN A 232 -1.18 23.17 -15.43
CA GLN A 232 -0.42 22.41 -16.41
C GLN A 232 1.06 22.30 -16.03
N ASP A 233 1.64 23.38 -15.51
CA ASP A 233 3.05 23.39 -15.07
C ASP A 233 3.28 22.46 -13.88
N ASP A 234 2.33 22.42 -12.93
CA ASP A 234 2.37 21.45 -11.82
C ASP A 234 2.33 20.01 -12.33
N LEU A 235 1.53 19.72 -13.37
CA LEU A 235 1.42 18.39 -13.95
C LEU A 235 2.77 17.97 -14.56
N ILE A 236 3.35 18.84 -15.39
CA ILE A 236 4.62 18.57 -16.07
C ILE A 236 5.77 18.46 -15.06
N ALA A 237 5.84 19.35 -14.07
CA ALA A 237 6.84 19.28 -13.01
C ALA A 237 6.73 17.98 -12.19
N SER A 238 5.50 17.54 -11.90
CA SER A 238 5.25 16.29 -11.15
C SER A 238 5.66 15.07 -11.97
N ILE A 239 5.32 15.02 -13.25
CA ILE A 239 5.71 13.95 -14.18
C ILE A 239 7.23 13.89 -14.32
N GLY A 240 7.88 15.05 -14.53
CA GLY A 240 9.33 15.15 -14.64
C GLY A 240 10.05 14.67 -13.37
N THR A 241 9.49 14.95 -12.19
CA THR A 241 10.00 14.46 -10.90
C THR A 241 9.93 12.93 -10.81
N LEU A 242 8.79 12.32 -11.18
CA LEU A 242 8.61 10.87 -11.17
C LEU A 242 9.58 10.16 -12.13
N ARG A 243 9.74 10.70 -13.34
CA ARG A 243 10.66 10.15 -14.35
C ARG A 243 12.11 10.25 -13.93
N SER A 244 12.52 11.43 -13.44
CA SER A 244 13.87 11.63 -12.91
C SER A 244 14.17 10.67 -11.76
N TRP A 245 13.20 10.45 -10.89
CA TRP A 245 13.33 9.50 -9.80
C TRP A 245 13.48 8.05 -10.32
N LEU A 246 12.66 7.62 -11.28
CA LEU A 246 12.76 6.28 -11.87
C LEU A 246 14.15 6.05 -12.48
N GLN A 247 14.67 7.01 -13.23
CA GLN A 247 15.99 6.93 -13.87
C GLN A 247 17.16 6.85 -12.88
N GLN A 248 17.00 7.44 -11.69
CA GLN A 248 18.03 7.36 -10.63
C GLN A 248 18.08 5.98 -9.95
N HIS A 249 16.98 5.22 -9.99
CA HIS A 249 16.85 3.98 -9.21
C HIS A 249 16.81 2.73 -10.09
N ILE A 250 16.40 2.85 -11.35
CA ILE A 250 16.28 1.76 -12.31
C ILE A 250 17.14 2.10 -13.53
N ARG A 251 18.07 1.21 -13.88
CA ARG A 251 18.85 1.40 -15.12
C ARG A 251 17.95 1.21 -16.35
N PRO A 252 18.16 1.94 -17.45
CA PRO A 252 17.31 1.83 -18.64
C PRO A 252 17.24 0.42 -19.24
N ASP A 253 18.31 -0.37 -19.08
CA ASP A 253 18.50 -1.75 -19.53
C ASP A 253 18.09 -2.80 -18.47
N ASP A 254 17.63 -2.38 -17.29
CA ASP A 254 17.18 -3.29 -16.25
C ASP A 254 15.82 -3.90 -16.62
N GLU A 255 15.82 -5.20 -16.93
CA GLU A 255 14.63 -6.00 -17.23
C GLU A 255 14.16 -6.83 -16.02
N SER A 256 14.63 -6.53 -14.81
CA SER A 256 14.18 -7.21 -13.60
C SER A 256 12.70 -6.97 -13.32
N GLU A 257 12.07 -7.90 -12.58
CA GLU A 257 10.68 -7.76 -12.15
C GLU A 257 10.48 -6.48 -11.32
N ARG A 258 11.47 -6.11 -10.51
CA ARG A 258 11.48 -4.86 -9.75
C ARG A 258 11.44 -3.64 -10.65
N ALA A 259 12.22 -3.63 -11.74
CA ALA A 259 12.22 -2.54 -12.71
C ALA A 259 10.88 -2.41 -13.46
N GLU A 260 10.24 -3.52 -13.79
CA GLU A 260 8.92 -3.48 -14.42
C GLU A 260 7.82 -3.01 -13.45
N GLN A 261 7.82 -3.51 -12.21
CA GLN A 261 6.91 -3.02 -11.17
C GLN A 261 7.08 -1.51 -10.95
N ALA A 262 8.32 -1.02 -10.97
CA ALA A 262 8.63 0.39 -10.87
C ALA A 262 7.99 1.23 -11.99
N ARG A 263 8.17 0.79 -13.24
CA ARG A 263 7.60 1.43 -14.42
C ARG A 263 6.07 1.43 -14.37
N GLN A 264 5.46 0.31 -13.99
CA GLN A 264 3.99 0.23 -13.84
C GLN A 264 3.46 1.19 -12.78
N ILE A 265 4.11 1.27 -11.63
CA ILE A 265 3.75 2.20 -10.56
C ILE A 265 3.86 3.65 -11.05
N MET A 266 4.94 4.00 -11.77
CA MET A 266 5.10 5.33 -12.37
C MET A 266 3.96 5.64 -13.35
N LEU A 267 3.68 4.76 -14.30
CA LEU A 267 2.61 4.97 -15.31
C LEU A 267 1.25 5.14 -14.65
N ARG A 268 0.92 4.31 -13.65
CA ARG A 268 -0.32 4.43 -12.89
C ARG A 268 -0.41 5.81 -12.22
N THR A 269 0.66 6.25 -11.58
CA THR A 269 0.70 7.53 -10.89
C THR A 269 0.64 8.73 -11.83
N ILE A 270 1.30 8.69 -12.99
CA ILE A 270 1.14 9.73 -14.02
C ILE A 270 -0.34 9.83 -14.42
N GLY A 271 -0.99 8.69 -14.62
CA GLY A 271 -2.42 8.63 -14.91
C GLY A 271 -3.30 9.25 -13.81
N GLU A 272 -3.06 8.90 -12.55
CA GLU A 272 -3.77 9.49 -11.40
C GLU A 272 -3.57 11.02 -11.32
N LEU A 273 -2.37 11.52 -11.60
CA LEU A 273 -2.07 12.96 -11.65
C LEU A 273 -2.83 13.65 -12.78
N THR A 274 -2.90 13.04 -13.96
CA THR A 274 -3.66 13.56 -15.10
C THR A 274 -5.16 13.64 -14.79
N GLU A 275 -5.74 12.60 -14.18
CA GLU A 275 -7.15 12.61 -13.75
C GLU A 275 -7.41 13.68 -12.67
N SER A 276 -6.49 13.82 -11.71
CA SER A 276 -6.52 14.86 -10.67
C SER A 276 -6.53 16.25 -11.29
N TYR A 277 -5.64 16.51 -12.26
CA TYR A 277 -5.57 17.76 -13.01
C TYR A 277 -6.91 18.10 -13.66
N VAL A 278 -7.44 17.20 -14.50
CA VAL A 278 -8.71 17.41 -15.23
C VAL A 278 -9.88 17.67 -14.29
N LYS A 279 -9.95 16.92 -13.19
CA LYS A 279 -11.01 17.06 -12.18
C LYS A 279 -10.94 18.41 -11.46
N LEU A 280 -9.74 18.86 -11.09
CA LEU A 280 -9.55 20.06 -10.27
C LEU A 280 -9.60 21.36 -11.07
N THR A 281 -9.19 21.33 -12.34
CA THR A 281 -9.38 22.46 -13.26
C THR A 281 -10.84 22.67 -13.65
N ARG A 282 -11.75 21.79 -13.23
CA ARG A 282 -13.17 21.77 -13.63
C ARG A 282 -13.33 21.84 -15.15
N ALA A 283 -12.51 21.05 -15.85
CA ALA A 283 -12.53 20.99 -17.30
C ALA A 283 -13.96 20.70 -17.81
N ASP A 284 -14.43 21.47 -18.79
CA ASP A 284 -15.63 21.10 -19.54
C ASP A 284 -15.27 19.95 -20.49
N THR A 285 -15.43 18.73 -20.00
CA THR A 285 -15.15 17.50 -20.76
C THR A 285 -16.35 17.00 -21.55
N MET A 286 -17.47 17.74 -21.55
CA MET A 286 -18.72 17.27 -22.18
C MET A 286 -18.56 17.11 -23.69
N GLN A 287 -17.87 18.04 -24.34
CA GLN A 287 -17.58 17.97 -25.77
C GLN A 287 -16.69 16.78 -26.10
N THR A 288 -15.67 16.51 -25.29
CA THR A 288 -14.77 15.36 -25.43
C THR A 288 -15.53 14.03 -25.28
N GLU A 289 -16.42 13.93 -24.29
CA GLU A 289 -17.25 12.75 -24.13
C GLU A 289 -18.20 12.55 -25.32
N HIS A 290 -18.84 13.62 -25.79
CA HIS A 290 -19.73 13.57 -26.96
C HIS A 290 -18.97 13.12 -28.22
N TYR A 291 -17.75 13.63 -28.40
CA TYR A 291 -16.86 13.25 -29.49
C TYR A 291 -16.52 11.75 -29.45
N PHE A 292 -16.14 11.22 -28.30
CA PHE A 292 -15.88 9.78 -28.15
C PHE A 292 -17.10 8.91 -28.41
N ARG A 293 -18.25 9.31 -27.85
CA ARG A 293 -19.49 8.58 -28.00
C ARG A 293 -19.92 8.50 -29.46
N ASN A 294 -19.84 9.59 -30.21
CA ASN A 294 -20.42 9.63 -31.55
C ASN A 294 -19.46 9.23 -32.66
N MET A 295 -18.17 9.55 -32.50
CA MET A 295 -17.18 9.34 -33.57
C MET A 295 -16.47 8.00 -33.47
N PHE A 296 -16.08 7.58 -32.27
CA PHE A 296 -15.24 6.40 -32.08
C PHE A 296 -16.00 5.17 -31.61
N PHE A 297 -16.75 5.28 -30.51
CA PHE A 297 -17.27 4.09 -29.81
C PHE A 297 -18.74 3.78 -30.11
N ARG A 298 -19.54 4.78 -30.49
CA ARG A 298 -20.97 4.63 -30.79
C ARG A 298 -21.68 3.88 -29.66
N GLY A 299 -22.37 2.78 -29.98
CA GLY A 299 -23.06 1.95 -28.99
C GLY A 299 -22.14 1.28 -27.96
N TYR A 300 -20.83 1.22 -28.18
CA TYR A 300 -19.87 0.63 -27.24
C TYR A 300 -19.30 1.64 -26.24
N TRP A 301 -19.78 2.89 -26.22
CA TRP A 301 -19.25 3.90 -25.29
C TRP A 301 -19.42 3.51 -23.83
N SER A 302 -20.54 2.90 -23.45
CA SER A 302 -20.82 2.56 -22.05
C SER A 302 -21.32 1.13 -21.89
N ASP A 303 -20.79 0.44 -20.90
CA ASP A 303 -21.28 -0.88 -20.45
C ASP A 303 -22.70 -0.86 -19.87
N GLU A 304 -23.17 0.30 -19.41
CA GLU A 304 -24.58 0.53 -19.06
C GLU A 304 -25.52 0.47 -20.28
N GLN A 305 -25.00 0.76 -21.48
CA GLN A 305 -25.77 0.83 -22.73
C GLN A 305 -25.62 -0.44 -23.58
N HIS A 306 -24.49 -1.14 -23.46
CA HIS A 306 -24.18 -2.32 -24.26
C HIS A 306 -23.27 -3.26 -23.46
N GLU A 307 -23.52 -4.57 -23.46
CA GLU A 307 -22.75 -5.55 -22.66
C GLU A 307 -21.22 -5.48 -22.89
N ARG A 308 -20.81 -5.24 -24.14
CA ARG A 308 -19.40 -5.06 -24.55
C ARG A 308 -18.88 -3.63 -24.40
N GLY A 309 -19.64 -2.71 -23.81
CA GLY A 309 -19.28 -1.31 -23.70
C GLY A 309 -18.12 -1.05 -22.73
N LEU A 310 -17.60 0.18 -22.78
CA LEU A 310 -16.51 0.60 -21.90
C LEU A 310 -17.02 0.92 -20.50
N PRO A 311 -16.31 0.50 -19.44
CA PRO A 311 -16.66 0.80 -18.07
C PRO A 311 -16.25 2.23 -17.75
N LYS A 312 -16.90 2.83 -16.75
CA LYS A 312 -16.64 4.22 -16.34
C LYS A 312 -15.14 4.55 -16.14
N PRO A 313 -14.31 3.71 -15.48
CA PRO A 313 -12.88 4.01 -15.32
C PRO A 313 -12.14 4.19 -16.64
N VAL A 314 -12.45 3.38 -17.67
CA VAL A 314 -11.80 3.49 -18.99
C VAL A 314 -12.28 4.74 -19.71
N ARG A 315 -13.57 5.06 -19.63
CA ARG A 315 -14.11 6.31 -20.17
C ARG A 315 -13.44 7.54 -19.55
N ASP A 316 -13.28 7.54 -18.22
CA ASP A 316 -12.65 8.64 -17.49
C ASP A 316 -11.16 8.80 -17.89
N MET A 317 -10.43 7.70 -18.12
CA MET A 317 -9.06 7.72 -18.65
C MET A 317 -9.01 8.33 -20.05
N LEU A 318 -9.87 7.87 -20.98
CA LEU A 318 -9.91 8.37 -22.36
C LEU A 318 -10.25 9.86 -22.43
N VAL A 319 -11.27 10.29 -21.69
CA VAL A 319 -11.69 11.69 -21.62
C VAL A 319 -10.57 12.57 -21.06
N SER A 320 -9.92 12.12 -19.98
CA SER A 320 -8.81 12.86 -19.38
C SER A 320 -7.61 12.95 -20.34
N GLY A 321 -7.29 11.85 -21.03
CA GLY A 321 -6.20 11.79 -22.00
C GLY A 321 -6.41 12.73 -23.19
N GLU A 322 -7.61 12.73 -23.76
CA GLU A 322 -7.96 13.57 -24.91
C GLU A 322 -8.07 15.05 -24.53
N PHE A 323 -8.65 15.36 -23.37
CA PHE A 323 -8.69 16.74 -22.89
C PHE A 323 -7.27 17.32 -22.77
N VAL A 324 -6.36 16.57 -22.14
CA VAL A 324 -4.96 17.00 -21.98
C VAL A 324 -4.24 17.06 -23.32
N TYR A 325 -4.49 16.12 -24.23
CA TYR A 325 -3.93 16.15 -25.58
C TYR A 325 -4.28 17.44 -26.32
N LEU A 326 -5.56 17.83 -26.31
CA LEU A 326 -6.03 19.06 -26.97
C LEU A 326 -5.46 20.34 -26.31
N GLN A 327 -5.36 20.36 -24.97
CA GLN A 327 -4.71 21.48 -24.26
C GLN A 327 -3.23 21.60 -24.61
N PHE A 328 -2.53 20.47 -24.72
CA PHE A 328 -1.11 20.40 -25.03
C PHE A 328 -0.84 20.85 -26.46
N GLN A 329 -1.73 20.58 -27.41
CA GLN A 329 -1.62 21.09 -28.79
C GLN A 329 -1.66 22.62 -28.88
N MET A 330 -2.34 23.27 -27.94
CA MET A 330 -2.40 24.74 -27.87
C MET A 330 -1.23 25.34 -27.07
N SER A 331 -0.35 24.51 -26.51
CA SER A 331 0.72 24.91 -25.60
C SER A 331 2.09 24.49 -26.15
N SER A 332 3.17 25.13 -25.69
CA SER A 332 4.55 24.78 -26.06
C SER A 332 5.15 23.72 -25.10
N ILE A 333 4.47 22.57 -24.95
CA ILE A 333 4.91 21.52 -24.02
C ILE A 333 5.79 20.49 -24.73
N GLU A 334 6.88 20.10 -24.07
CA GLU A 334 7.81 19.10 -24.59
C GLU A 334 7.51 17.65 -24.17
N ASP A 335 6.85 17.43 -23.04
CA ASP A 335 6.56 16.08 -22.52
C ASP A 335 5.07 15.75 -22.56
N TRP A 336 4.71 14.87 -23.49
CA TRP A 336 3.35 14.42 -23.78
C TRP A 336 2.98 13.14 -23.02
N ALA A 337 3.71 12.81 -21.96
CA ALA A 337 3.47 11.59 -21.19
C ALA A 337 2.06 11.54 -20.57
N ALA A 338 1.51 12.67 -20.13
CA ALA A 338 0.20 12.73 -19.48
C ALA A 338 -0.92 12.10 -20.33
N CYS A 339 -1.03 12.48 -21.61
CA CYS A 339 -2.06 11.95 -22.52
C CYS A 339 -1.70 10.55 -23.03
N ALA A 340 -0.44 10.30 -23.38
CA ALA A 340 0.01 8.99 -23.86
C ALA A 340 -0.24 7.89 -22.82
N VAL A 341 0.07 8.17 -21.55
CA VAL A 341 -0.17 7.24 -20.43
C VAL A 341 -1.65 6.92 -20.30
N GLN A 342 -2.54 7.90 -20.43
CA GLN A 342 -3.98 7.64 -20.32
C GLN A 342 -4.50 6.68 -21.40
N PHE A 343 -4.10 6.88 -22.65
CA PHE A 343 -4.48 5.96 -23.73
C PHE A 343 -3.92 4.55 -23.52
N THR A 344 -2.66 4.43 -23.08
CA THR A 344 -2.08 3.12 -22.77
C THR A 344 -2.79 2.42 -21.61
N ARG A 345 -3.12 3.14 -20.53
CA ARG A 345 -3.85 2.59 -19.37
C ARG A 345 -5.26 2.14 -19.73
N ALA A 346 -5.99 2.94 -20.52
CA ALA A 346 -7.32 2.60 -21.00
C ALA A 346 -7.33 1.27 -21.78
N LEU A 347 -6.35 1.10 -22.67
CA LEU A 347 -6.21 -0.13 -23.44
C LEU A 347 -5.74 -1.32 -22.57
N GLU A 348 -4.76 -1.11 -21.67
CA GLU A 348 -4.26 -2.16 -20.79
C GLU A 348 -5.37 -2.70 -19.87
N TYR A 349 -6.24 -1.82 -19.39
CA TYR A 349 -7.43 -2.18 -18.64
C TYR A 349 -8.36 -3.10 -19.44
N GLU A 350 -8.68 -2.74 -20.68
CA GLU A 350 -9.58 -3.54 -21.52
C GLU A 350 -8.93 -4.85 -22.01
N ILE A 351 -7.61 -4.86 -22.21
CA ILE A 351 -6.83 -6.09 -22.45
C ILE A 351 -6.93 -7.03 -21.25
N HIS A 352 -6.72 -6.51 -20.03
CA HIS A 352 -6.87 -7.31 -18.81
C HIS A 352 -8.30 -7.82 -18.67
N ARG A 353 -9.29 -6.93 -18.77
CA ARG A 353 -10.70 -7.26 -18.65
C ARG A 353 -11.14 -8.32 -19.66
N ARG A 354 -10.72 -8.23 -20.92
CA ARG A 354 -11.23 -9.13 -21.99
C ARG A 354 -10.38 -10.37 -22.23
N LEU A 355 -9.10 -10.35 -21.91
CA LEU A 355 -8.20 -11.50 -22.14
C LEU A 355 -7.84 -12.25 -20.86
N TYR A 356 -7.50 -11.52 -19.80
CA TYR A 356 -7.09 -12.12 -18.54
C TYR A 356 -8.29 -12.59 -17.73
N GLU A 357 -9.24 -11.73 -17.39
CA GLU A 357 -10.31 -12.06 -16.44
C GLU A 357 -11.14 -13.31 -16.83
N PRO A 358 -11.50 -13.56 -18.10
CA PRO A 358 -12.20 -14.79 -18.49
C PRO A 358 -11.37 -16.07 -18.28
N SER A 359 -10.04 -15.94 -18.28
CA SER A 359 -9.09 -17.04 -18.11
C SER A 359 -8.62 -17.17 -16.66
N GLY A 360 -8.44 -16.04 -15.96
CA GLY A 360 -7.98 -15.91 -14.58
C GLY A 360 -6.73 -16.71 -14.28
N GLN A 361 -6.74 -17.36 -13.11
CA GLN A 361 -5.65 -18.19 -12.59
C GLN A 361 -5.36 -19.45 -13.42
N ARG A 362 -6.12 -19.73 -14.47
CA ARG A 362 -5.84 -20.84 -15.41
C ARG A 362 -4.68 -20.51 -16.35
N LEU A 363 -4.38 -19.22 -16.53
CA LEU A 363 -3.18 -18.80 -17.24
C LEU A 363 -1.97 -19.09 -16.36
N ILE A 364 -0.97 -19.73 -16.93
CA ILE A 364 0.27 -20.10 -16.25
C ILE A 364 1.34 -19.04 -16.55
N GLY A 365 1.90 -18.46 -15.49
CA GLY A 365 2.99 -17.49 -15.54
C GLY A 365 4.37 -18.13 -15.41
N LYS A 366 5.38 -17.31 -15.12
CA LYS A 366 6.76 -17.77 -14.90
C LYS A 366 6.81 -18.76 -13.73
N GLY A 367 7.63 -19.81 -13.87
CA GLY A 367 7.82 -20.82 -12.82
C GLY A 367 6.66 -21.79 -12.65
N ASN A 368 5.81 -21.96 -13.67
CA ASN A 368 4.66 -22.87 -13.68
C ASN A 368 3.64 -22.57 -12.56
N ARG A 369 3.47 -21.29 -12.22
CA ARG A 369 2.52 -20.82 -11.20
C ARG A 369 1.32 -20.14 -11.87
N PRO A 370 0.13 -20.16 -11.23
CA PRO A 370 -1.00 -19.35 -11.67
C PRO A 370 -0.60 -17.88 -11.82
N MET A 371 -0.83 -17.33 -13.01
CA MET A 371 -0.56 -15.93 -13.32
C MET A 371 -1.43 -15.05 -12.42
N GLN A 372 -0.83 -14.07 -11.75
CA GLN A 372 -1.58 -13.12 -10.96
C GLN A 372 -2.11 -11.99 -11.86
N PRO A 373 -3.18 -11.28 -11.46
CA PRO A 373 -3.74 -10.18 -12.26
C PRO A 373 -2.68 -9.14 -12.64
N ARG A 374 -1.80 -8.79 -11.69
CA ARG A 374 -0.70 -7.84 -11.89
C ARG A 374 0.38 -8.29 -12.90
N ASP A 375 0.44 -9.58 -13.20
CA ASP A 375 1.43 -10.16 -14.12
C ASP A 375 0.93 -10.18 -15.57
N PHE A 376 -0.34 -9.83 -15.81
CA PHE A 376 -0.92 -9.77 -17.15
C PHE A 376 -0.84 -8.36 -17.74
N THR A 377 0.11 -8.15 -18.64
CA THR A 377 0.38 -6.86 -19.30
C THR A 377 0.34 -7.01 -20.83
N PHE A 378 0.61 -5.93 -21.57
CA PHE A 378 0.90 -5.98 -23.01
C PHE A 378 1.89 -7.08 -23.40
N GLY A 379 2.94 -7.28 -22.60
CA GLY A 379 3.96 -8.31 -22.84
C GLY A 379 3.40 -9.73 -22.74
N SER A 380 2.47 -9.95 -21.81
CA SER A 380 1.80 -11.23 -21.60
C SER A 380 0.88 -11.56 -22.78
N ALA A 381 0.10 -10.58 -23.25
CA ALA A 381 -0.75 -10.72 -24.45
C ALA A 381 0.08 -11.05 -25.70
N TYR A 382 1.23 -10.38 -25.89
CA TYR A 382 2.16 -10.71 -26.96
C TYR A 382 2.74 -12.13 -26.84
N TYR A 383 3.17 -12.52 -25.63
CA TYR A 383 3.77 -13.83 -25.39
C TYR A 383 2.79 -14.98 -25.64
N LEU A 384 1.50 -14.77 -25.32
CA LEU A 384 0.42 -15.71 -25.64
C LEU A 384 0.37 -16.02 -27.13
N TYR A 385 0.35 -14.98 -27.97
CA TYR A 385 0.31 -15.11 -29.42
C TYR A 385 1.60 -15.70 -30.01
N LYS A 386 2.77 -15.18 -29.62
CA LYS A 386 4.06 -15.57 -30.20
C LYS A 386 4.37 -17.05 -29.99
N ASN A 387 4.02 -17.59 -28.82
CA ASN A 387 4.33 -18.97 -28.44
C ASN A 387 3.13 -19.91 -28.58
N ARG A 388 2.10 -19.52 -29.34
CA ARG A 388 0.82 -20.25 -29.44
C ARG A 388 0.93 -21.76 -29.74
N ALA A 389 1.92 -22.18 -30.51
CA ALA A 389 2.13 -23.58 -30.86
C ALA A 389 2.57 -24.46 -29.68
N GLN A 390 3.18 -23.85 -28.65
CA GLN A 390 3.78 -24.56 -27.50
C GLN A 390 3.20 -24.11 -26.16
N ASN A 391 2.30 -23.11 -26.16
CA ASN A 391 1.81 -22.45 -24.96
C ASN A 391 0.40 -22.96 -24.61
N THR A 392 0.27 -23.66 -23.48
CA THR A 392 -1.02 -24.13 -22.93
C THR A 392 -1.99 -22.98 -22.61
N ASN A 393 -1.49 -21.76 -22.45
CA ASN A 393 -2.35 -20.60 -22.28
C ASN A 393 -3.11 -20.26 -23.57
N TRP A 394 -2.60 -20.60 -24.76
CA TRP A 394 -3.28 -20.31 -26.02
C TRP A 394 -4.60 -21.07 -26.14
N SER A 395 -4.59 -22.38 -25.85
CA SER A 395 -5.82 -23.19 -25.84
C SER A 395 -6.82 -22.68 -24.81
N THR A 396 -6.34 -22.24 -23.63
CA THR A 396 -7.17 -21.59 -22.60
C THR A 396 -7.81 -20.31 -23.14
N THR A 397 -7.04 -19.45 -23.82
CA THR A 397 -7.56 -18.23 -24.45
C THR A 397 -8.58 -18.55 -25.55
N LEU A 398 -8.34 -19.56 -26.39
CA LEU A 398 -9.32 -19.98 -27.41
C LEU A 398 -10.63 -20.47 -26.78
N GLU A 399 -10.54 -21.26 -25.70
CA GLU A 399 -11.71 -21.79 -24.99
C GLU A 399 -12.50 -20.69 -24.25
N ARG A 400 -11.81 -19.77 -23.58
CA ARG A 400 -12.40 -18.82 -22.62
C ARG A 400 -12.65 -17.43 -23.18
N VAL A 401 -11.96 -17.05 -24.25
CA VAL A 401 -12.06 -15.72 -24.86
C VAL A 401 -12.61 -15.85 -26.27
N ALA A 402 -11.97 -16.63 -27.14
CA ALA A 402 -12.32 -16.66 -28.57
C ALA A 402 -13.71 -17.27 -28.81
N ARG A 403 -13.94 -18.48 -28.30
CA ARG A 403 -15.19 -19.22 -28.48
C ARG A 403 -16.40 -18.47 -27.89
N PRO A 404 -16.37 -17.95 -26.65
CA PRO A 404 -17.52 -17.20 -26.10
C PRO A 404 -17.79 -15.90 -26.85
N SER A 405 -16.75 -15.28 -27.43
CA SER A 405 -16.88 -14.03 -28.20
C SER A 405 -17.27 -14.25 -29.66
N ASN A 406 -17.33 -15.50 -30.12
CA ASN A 406 -17.55 -15.90 -31.51
C ASN A 406 -16.56 -15.22 -32.49
N ILE A 407 -15.29 -15.16 -32.09
CA ILE A 407 -14.18 -14.67 -32.92
C ILE A 407 -13.35 -15.87 -33.37
N ASP A 408 -12.98 -15.91 -34.66
CA ASP A 408 -12.10 -16.93 -35.19
C ASP A 408 -10.64 -16.69 -34.74
N GLU A 409 -9.83 -17.74 -34.81
CA GLU A 409 -8.43 -17.71 -34.36
C GLU A 409 -7.60 -16.66 -35.12
N GLN A 410 -7.82 -16.49 -36.43
CA GLN A 410 -7.04 -15.56 -37.25
C GLN A 410 -7.38 -14.11 -36.93
N SER A 411 -8.66 -13.80 -36.68
CA SER A 411 -9.10 -12.49 -36.20
C SER A 411 -8.52 -12.16 -34.82
N LEU A 412 -8.44 -13.13 -33.91
CA LEU A 412 -7.80 -12.95 -32.61
C LEU A 412 -6.30 -12.70 -32.75
N ILE A 413 -5.61 -13.46 -33.61
CA ILE A 413 -4.18 -13.24 -33.92
C ILE A 413 -3.95 -11.80 -34.40
N THR A 414 -4.77 -11.33 -35.34
CA THR A 414 -4.65 -9.97 -35.90
C THR A 414 -4.83 -8.90 -34.81
N LEU A 415 -5.73 -9.11 -33.85
CA LEU A 415 -5.87 -8.21 -32.69
C LEU A 415 -4.63 -8.20 -31.80
N LEU A 416 -4.04 -9.36 -31.53
CA LEU A 416 -2.85 -9.49 -30.67
C LEU A 416 -1.57 -8.97 -31.34
N GLU A 417 -1.45 -9.04 -32.66
CA GLU A 417 -0.34 -8.44 -33.41
C GLU A 417 -0.35 -6.91 -33.31
N GLU A 418 -1.52 -6.28 -33.35
CA GLU A 418 -1.63 -4.82 -33.18
C GLU A 418 -1.32 -4.38 -31.74
N ILE A 419 -1.66 -5.21 -30.75
CA ILE A 419 -1.25 -5.01 -29.36
C ILE A 419 0.29 -4.98 -29.22
N ASP A 420 1.03 -5.74 -30.04
CA ASP A 420 2.49 -5.70 -30.05
C ASP A 420 3.06 -4.34 -30.50
N THR A 421 2.38 -3.70 -31.46
CA THR A 421 2.79 -2.37 -31.92
C THR A 421 2.75 -1.35 -30.78
N LEU A 422 1.72 -1.44 -29.92
CA LEU A 422 1.61 -0.61 -28.73
C LEU A 422 2.54 -1.02 -27.59
N ARG A 423 2.91 -2.30 -27.47
CA ARG A 423 3.93 -2.73 -26.50
C ARG A 423 5.23 -1.94 -26.69
N SER A 424 5.68 -1.79 -27.93
CA SER A 424 6.89 -1.02 -28.25
C SER A 424 6.74 0.46 -27.89
N ALA A 425 5.59 1.06 -28.19
CA ALA A 425 5.32 2.46 -27.85
C ALA A 425 5.20 2.68 -26.33
N ARG A 426 4.51 1.81 -25.61
CA ARG A 426 4.41 1.82 -24.14
C ARG A 426 5.79 1.67 -23.49
N ASN A 427 6.63 0.77 -24.00
CA ASN A 427 8.00 0.64 -23.51
C ASN A 427 8.80 1.92 -23.76
N LYS A 428 8.67 2.57 -24.91
CA LYS A 428 9.28 3.90 -25.11
C LYS A 428 8.76 4.92 -24.09
N VAL A 429 7.45 4.96 -23.82
CA VAL A 429 6.89 5.83 -22.78
C VAL A 429 7.52 5.55 -21.42
N ALA A 430 7.70 4.28 -21.03
CA ALA A 430 8.25 3.92 -19.73
C ALA A 430 9.77 4.13 -19.58
N HIS A 431 10.53 4.13 -20.67
CA HIS A 431 12.01 4.18 -20.64
C HIS A 431 12.61 5.54 -21.05
N THR A 432 11.86 6.39 -21.75
CA THR A 432 12.37 7.69 -22.23
C THR A 432 12.40 8.74 -21.12
N HIS A 433 13.19 9.81 -21.30
CA HIS A 433 13.13 10.99 -20.42
C HIS A 433 11.89 11.84 -20.69
N LYS A 434 11.49 11.98 -21.94
CA LYS A 434 10.26 12.69 -22.35
C LYS A 434 9.54 11.91 -23.44
N VAL A 435 8.22 12.07 -23.51
CA VAL A 435 7.40 11.58 -24.62
C VAL A 435 7.19 12.74 -25.58
N ASP A 436 7.61 12.59 -26.83
CA ASP A 436 7.35 13.61 -27.84
C ASP A 436 5.90 13.53 -28.37
N ALA A 437 5.48 14.60 -29.05
CA ALA A 437 4.14 14.70 -29.61
C ALA A 437 3.84 13.58 -30.63
N ALA A 438 4.83 13.20 -31.44
CA ALA A 438 4.67 12.18 -32.48
C ALA A 438 4.40 10.79 -31.88
N LEU A 439 5.08 10.43 -30.79
CA LEU A 439 4.84 9.18 -30.08
C LEU A 439 3.47 9.19 -29.38
N ALA A 440 3.07 10.33 -28.80
CA ALA A 440 1.76 10.47 -28.19
C ALA A 440 0.62 10.35 -29.22
N GLU A 441 0.77 11.01 -30.38
CA GLU A 441 -0.15 10.91 -31.51
C GLU A 441 -0.22 9.48 -32.06
N GLN A 442 0.93 8.82 -32.25
CA GLN A 442 0.99 7.41 -32.65
C GLN A 442 0.19 6.52 -31.69
N ILE A 443 0.38 6.68 -30.38
CA ILE A 443 -0.36 5.90 -29.37
C ILE A 443 -1.85 6.18 -29.46
N ARG A 444 -2.22 7.47 -29.54
CA ARG A 444 -3.61 7.92 -29.65
C ARG A 444 -4.28 7.30 -30.88
N ASP A 445 -3.63 7.34 -32.03
CA ASP A 445 -4.16 6.83 -33.31
C ASP A 445 -4.29 5.31 -33.32
N VAL A 446 -3.39 4.57 -32.69
CA VAL A 446 -3.56 3.11 -32.59
C VAL A 446 -4.71 2.75 -31.63
N VAL A 447 -4.84 3.46 -30.50
CA VAL A 447 -5.89 3.19 -29.51
C VAL A 447 -7.27 3.58 -30.03
N LEU A 448 -7.42 4.80 -30.56
CA LEU A 448 -8.70 5.37 -30.98
C LEU A 448 -9.02 5.12 -32.46
N GLY A 449 -8.00 5.01 -33.30
CA GLY A 449 -8.11 4.90 -34.75
C GLY A 449 -7.78 6.22 -35.45
N GLY A 450 -7.32 6.11 -36.70
CA GLY A 450 -6.97 7.23 -37.57
C GLY A 450 -7.23 6.88 -39.04
N HIS A 451 -7.36 7.91 -39.90
CA HIS A 451 -7.47 7.77 -41.36
C HIS A 451 -8.48 6.73 -41.87
N GLY A 452 -9.67 6.68 -41.27
CA GLY A 452 -10.74 5.78 -41.70
C GLY A 452 -10.60 4.33 -41.23
N ARG A 453 -9.61 4.02 -40.38
CA ARG A 453 -9.50 2.72 -39.71
C ARG A 453 -9.96 2.80 -38.26
N PRO A 454 -10.79 1.85 -37.78
CA PRO A 454 -11.20 1.82 -36.39
C PRO A 454 -10.00 1.50 -35.48
N GLY A 455 -9.93 2.16 -34.33
CA GLY A 455 -8.90 1.91 -33.34
C GLY A 455 -8.98 0.53 -32.71
N LEU A 456 -7.87 0.13 -32.09
CA LEU A 456 -7.76 -1.14 -31.40
C LEU A 456 -8.78 -1.27 -30.26
N LEU A 457 -9.04 -0.20 -29.51
CA LEU A 457 -9.97 -0.25 -28.38
C LEU A 457 -11.41 -0.51 -28.86
N TYR A 458 -11.85 0.18 -29.91
CA TYR A 458 -13.16 -0.09 -30.52
C TYR A 458 -13.27 -1.53 -31.01
N ARG A 459 -12.21 -2.05 -31.65
CA ARG A 459 -12.18 -3.43 -32.14
C ARG A 459 -12.24 -4.44 -30.99
N LEU A 460 -11.56 -4.21 -29.88
CA LEU A 460 -11.69 -5.06 -28.69
C LEU A 460 -13.13 -5.07 -28.16
N CYS A 461 -13.78 -3.90 -28.08
CA CYS A 461 -15.19 -3.80 -27.70
C CYS A 461 -16.10 -4.55 -28.67
N LYS A 462 -15.87 -4.41 -29.98
CA LYS A 462 -16.68 -5.06 -31.00
C LYS A 462 -16.49 -6.57 -31.01
N SER A 463 -15.27 -7.06 -30.81
CA SER A 463 -14.89 -8.44 -31.12
C SER A 463 -14.82 -9.38 -29.91
N LEU A 464 -14.65 -8.85 -28.69
CA LEU A 464 -14.44 -9.68 -27.49
C LEU A 464 -15.52 -9.40 -26.43
N ASN A 465 -16.03 -10.43 -25.78
CA ASN A 465 -16.90 -10.27 -24.62
C ASN A 465 -16.07 -9.95 -23.36
N PRO A 466 -16.50 -9.01 -22.50
CA PRO A 466 -15.98 -8.93 -21.15
C PRO A 466 -16.46 -10.14 -20.33
N PRO A 467 -15.84 -10.44 -19.17
CA PRO A 467 -16.35 -11.47 -18.27
C PRO A 467 -17.78 -11.11 -17.89
N GLN A 468 -18.66 -12.10 -17.96
CA GLN A 468 -19.99 -11.97 -17.41
C GLN A 468 -19.85 -11.78 -15.90
N ALA A 469 -20.44 -10.72 -15.35
CA ALA A 469 -20.59 -10.63 -13.90
C ALA A 469 -21.34 -11.89 -13.46
N ASN A 470 -20.69 -12.75 -12.67
CA ASN A 470 -21.28 -14.00 -12.23
C ASN A 470 -22.70 -13.72 -11.69
N SER A 471 -23.69 -14.29 -12.36
CA SER A 471 -25.00 -14.62 -11.78
C SER A 471 -24.85 -15.58 -10.62
#